data_AF-A0A6L9GAA2-F1
#
_entry.id   AF-A0A6L9GAA2-F1
#
_cell.length_a   1.000
_cell.length_b   1.000
_cell.length_c   1.000
_cell.angle_alpha   90.00
_cell.angle_beta   90.00
_cell.angle_gamma   90.00
#
_symmetry.space_group_name_H-M   'P 1'
#
loop_
_entity.id
_entity.type
_entity.pdbx_description
1 polymer ?
#
loop_
_entity_poly.entity_id
_entity_poly.type
_entity_poly.pdbx_seq_one_letter_code
_entity_poly.pdbx_strand_id
1 'polypeptide(L)'
;NGATTSRESRFTLAAGDDLTLPAELLENMLPGTATATLALGPAARFDAASILRGLADYPYGCTEQITSKAMPLLAFSEAARGMPDAERAGERVDQAIARVLTRQAASGAFGLWSPENGDDWLNAYVTDC
;
A
#
# COMPACT_ATOMS: atom_id res chain seq x y z
N ASN A 1 -19.53 2.47 -8.78
CA ASN A 1 -18.48 2.58 -7.74
C ASN A 1 -18.95 1.85 -6.50
N GLY A 2 -18.66 0.55 -6.39
CA GLY A 2 -18.94 -0.20 -5.16
C GLY A 2 -17.83 0.11 -4.15
N ALA A 3 -18.19 0.51 -2.94
CA ALA A 3 -17.20 0.71 -1.89
C ALA A 3 -16.56 -0.64 -1.54
N THR A 4 -15.24 -0.74 -1.63
CA THR A 4 -14.50 -1.90 -1.09
C THR A 4 -14.69 -1.91 0.42
N THR A 5 -15.27 -2.99 0.95
CA THR A 5 -15.39 -3.19 2.40
C THR A 5 -14.21 -4.01 2.91
N SER A 6 -13.55 -3.51 3.95
CA SER A 6 -12.44 -4.18 4.64
C SER A 6 -12.78 -4.35 6.11
N ARG A 7 -12.32 -5.46 6.71
CA ARG A 7 -12.51 -5.78 8.14
C ARG A 7 -11.22 -6.39 8.69
N GLU A 8 -10.75 -5.87 9.81
CA GLU A 8 -9.66 -6.47 10.59
C GLU A 8 -10.25 -7.26 11.76
N SER A 9 -9.65 -8.39 12.11
CA SER A 9 -9.99 -9.15 13.31
C SER A 9 -8.72 -9.70 13.94
N ARG A 10 -8.61 -9.59 15.27
CA ARG A 10 -7.44 -10.01 16.03
C ARG A 10 -7.83 -11.06 17.06
N PHE A 11 -7.08 -12.15 17.06
CA PHE A 11 -7.26 -13.26 17.99
C PHE A 11 -5.98 -13.45 18.79
N THR A 12 -6.11 -13.75 20.08
CA THR A 12 -5.00 -14.20 20.92
C THR A 12 -5.22 -15.68 21.21
N LEU A 13 -4.22 -16.51 20.91
CA LEU A 13 -4.26 -17.95 21.14
C LEU A 13 -3.22 -18.30 22.20
N ALA A 14 -3.60 -19.11 23.19
CA ALA A 14 -2.63 -19.70 24.10
C ALA A 14 -1.90 -20.86 23.40
N ALA A 15 -0.80 -21.32 24.00
CA ALA A 15 -0.07 -22.45 23.48
C ALA A 15 -0.93 -23.72 23.51
N GLY A 16 -1.15 -24.33 22.34
CA GLY A 16 -1.96 -25.54 22.19
C GLY A 16 -3.44 -25.30 21.91
N ASP A 17 -3.89 -24.03 21.83
CA ASP A 17 -5.24 -23.71 21.40
C ASP A 17 -5.39 -23.80 19.88
N ASP A 18 -6.56 -24.28 19.43
CA ASP A 18 -6.97 -24.25 18.03
C ASP A 18 -7.87 -23.04 17.75
N LEU A 19 -7.73 -22.45 16.56
CA LEU A 19 -8.62 -21.41 16.05
C LEU A 19 -9.32 -21.88 14.78
N THR A 20 -10.63 -22.01 14.84
CA THR A 20 -11.49 -22.11 13.65
C THR A 20 -11.94 -20.70 13.29
N LEU A 21 -11.67 -20.26 12.06
CA LEU A 21 -12.09 -18.94 11.59
C LEU A 21 -13.63 -18.90 11.47
N PRO A 22 -14.32 -18.02 12.23
CA PRO A 22 -15.78 -17.90 12.16
C PRO A 22 -16.24 -17.43 10.78
N ALA A 23 -17.34 -17.98 10.26
CA ALA A 23 -17.91 -17.55 8.98
C ALA A 23 -18.37 -16.09 9.01
N GLU A 24 -18.69 -15.59 10.20
CA GLU A 24 -19.08 -14.22 10.53
C GLU A 24 -18.00 -13.19 10.13
N LEU A 25 -16.74 -13.62 9.96
CA LEU A 25 -15.67 -12.75 9.46
C LEU A 25 -15.93 -12.23 8.04
N LEU A 26 -16.68 -12.99 7.23
CA LEU A 26 -17.01 -12.66 5.85
C LEU A 26 -18.45 -12.19 5.67
N GLU A 27 -19.18 -11.95 6.77
CA GLU A 27 -20.53 -11.41 6.71
C GLU A 27 -20.59 -10.10 5.91
N ASN A 28 -21.65 -9.97 5.11
CA ASN A 28 -21.90 -8.83 4.23
C ASN A 28 -20.85 -8.63 3.11
N MET A 29 -19.97 -9.61 2.88
CA MET A 29 -19.14 -9.66 1.67
C MET A 29 -19.85 -10.40 0.54
N LEU A 30 -19.64 -9.97 -0.71
CA LEU A 30 -20.21 -10.65 -1.87
C LEU A 30 -19.52 -12.01 -2.07
N PRO A 31 -20.26 -13.13 -2.22
CA PRO A 31 -19.66 -14.44 -2.43
C PRO A 31 -18.74 -14.47 -3.65
N GLY A 32 -17.56 -15.07 -3.49
CA GLY A 32 -16.56 -15.21 -4.56
C GLY A 32 -15.72 -13.96 -4.83
N THR A 33 -15.90 -12.85 -4.10
CA THR A 33 -15.08 -11.64 -4.27
C THR A 33 -14.20 -11.31 -3.06
N ALA A 34 -14.41 -11.98 -1.92
CA ALA A 34 -13.63 -11.74 -0.72
C ALA A 34 -12.19 -12.25 -0.88
N THR A 35 -11.24 -11.46 -0.40
CA THR A 35 -9.85 -11.87 -0.22
C THR A 35 -9.48 -11.70 1.25
N ALA A 36 -8.70 -12.62 1.80
CA ALA A 36 -8.29 -12.59 3.21
C ALA A 36 -6.78 -12.71 3.33
N THR A 37 -6.21 -11.99 4.29
CA THR A 37 -4.80 -12.10 4.66
C THR A 37 -4.71 -12.47 6.14
N LEU A 38 -3.89 -13.46 6.48
CA LEU A 38 -3.65 -13.88 7.85
C LEU A 38 -2.19 -13.60 8.21
N ALA A 39 -1.99 -12.92 9.33
CA ALA A 39 -0.68 -12.74 9.95
C ALA A 39 -0.66 -13.43 11.31
N LEU A 40 0.46 -14.07 11.65
CA LEU A 40 0.65 -14.81 12.90
C LEU A 40 1.88 -14.28 13.64
N GLY A 41 1.84 -14.35 14.97
CA GLY A 41 2.96 -13.95 15.82
C GLY A 41 3.28 -12.45 15.73
N PRO A 42 4.56 -12.04 15.82
CA PRO A 42 4.96 -10.63 15.81
C PRO A 42 4.49 -9.84 14.59
N ALA A 43 4.32 -10.49 13.43
CA ALA A 43 3.82 -9.85 12.21
C ALA A 43 2.35 -9.41 12.33
N ALA A 44 1.56 -10.03 13.21
CA ALA A 44 0.16 -9.69 13.45
C ALA A 44 -0.05 -8.38 14.25
N ARG A 45 1.03 -7.69 14.63
CA ARG A 45 0.95 -6.43 15.37
C ARG A 45 0.43 -5.26 14.51
N PHE A 46 0.66 -5.32 13.19
CA PHE A 46 0.31 -4.28 12.24
C PHE A 46 -0.41 -4.88 11.03
N ASP A 47 -1.49 -4.24 10.59
CA ASP A 47 -2.21 -4.62 9.37
C ASP A 47 -1.52 -4.06 8.13
N ALA A 48 -0.31 -4.56 7.85
CA ALA A 48 0.48 -4.15 6.70
C ALA A 48 -0.28 -4.41 5.38
N ALA A 49 -1.01 -5.52 5.28
CA ALA A 49 -1.72 -5.88 4.06
C ALA A 49 -2.83 -4.87 3.71
N SER A 50 -3.61 -4.41 4.69
CA SER A 50 -4.63 -3.38 4.47
C SER A 50 -4.03 -2.02 4.12
N ILE A 51 -2.94 -1.63 4.78
CA ILE A 51 -2.21 -0.38 4.44
C ILE A 51 -1.73 -0.44 2.99
N LEU A 52 -1.07 -1.53 2.60
CA LEU A 52 -0.54 -1.71 1.25
C LEU A 52 -1.64 -1.73 0.17
N ARG A 53 -2.78 -2.38 0.45
CA ARG A 53 -3.96 -2.32 -0.44
C ARG A 53 -4.52 -0.91 -0.53
N GLY A 54 -4.64 -0.19 0.59
CA GLY A 54 -5.12 1.19 0.60
C GLY A 54 -4.25 2.12 -0.27
N LEU A 55 -2.93 1.95 -0.21
CA LEU A 55 -1.99 2.65 -1.10
C LEU A 55 -2.24 2.26 -2.58
N ALA A 56 -2.37 0.96 -2.88
CA ALA A 56 -2.60 0.49 -4.24
C ALA A 56 -3.90 1.04 -4.84
N ASP A 57 -4.99 1.01 -4.09
CA ASP A 57 -6.35 1.35 -4.52
C ASP A 57 -6.60 2.87 -4.62
N TYR A 58 -5.72 3.70 -4.04
CA TYR A 58 -5.90 5.15 -4.04
C TYR A 58 -5.96 5.69 -5.48
N PRO A 59 -7.08 6.28 -5.94
CA PRO A 59 -7.35 6.43 -7.38
C PRO A 59 -6.67 7.65 -8.01
N TYR A 60 -6.13 8.53 -7.17
CA TYR A 60 -5.48 9.73 -7.59
C TYR A 60 -4.00 9.46 -7.94
N GLY A 61 -3.35 10.47 -8.49
CA GLY A 61 -1.96 10.37 -8.87
C GLY A 61 -1.23 11.67 -8.58
N CYS A 62 -1.41 12.27 -7.40
CA CYS A 62 -0.50 13.30 -6.89
C CYS A 62 0.92 12.73 -6.76
N THR A 63 1.92 13.61 -6.69
CA THR A 63 3.32 13.19 -6.58
C THR A 63 3.57 12.44 -5.29
N GLU A 64 2.99 12.94 -4.20
CA GLU A 64 2.92 12.27 -2.91
C GLU A 64 2.39 10.84 -3.06
N GLN A 65 1.21 10.64 -3.66
CA GLN A 65 0.64 9.31 -3.84
C GLN A 65 1.49 8.37 -4.70
N ILE A 66 2.07 8.86 -5.79
CA ILE A 66 2.94 8.03 -6.64
C ILE A 66 4.15 7.54 -5.83
N THR A 67 4.73 8.44 -5.04
CA THR A 67 5.85 8.16 -4.12
C THR A 67 5.42 7.14 -3.05
N SER A 68 4.29 7.39 -2.38
CA SER A 68 3.72 6.52 -1.34
C SER A 68 3.43 5.10 -1.85
N LYS A 69 3.05 4.93 -3.12
CA LYS A 69 2.83 3.60 -3.73
C LYS A 69 4.13 2.87 -4.07
N ALA A 70 5.21 3.59 -4.39
CA ALA A 70 6.49 3.01 -4.76
C ALA A 70 7.33 2.61 -3.55
N MET A 71 7.31 3.41 -2.49
CA MET A 71 8.17 3.24 -1.31
C MET A 71 8.09 1.85 -0.66
N PRO A 72 6.91 1.21 -0.46
CA PRO A 72 6.85 -0.13 0.12
C PRO A 72 7.49 -1.21 -0.75
N LEU A 73 7.48 -1.03 -2.08
CA LEU A 73 8.10 -1.95 -3.04
C LEU A 73 9.63 -1.93 -2.95
N LEU A 74 10.20 -0.78 -2.56
CA LEU A 74 11.63 -0.58 -2.34
C LEU A 74 12.08 -1.06 -0.95
N ALA A 75 11.35 -0.65 0.09
CA ALA A 75 11.79 -0.81 1.48
C ALA A 75 11.47 -2.19 2.08
N PHE A 76 10.47 -2.91 1.56
CA PHE A 76 9.97 -4.12 2.22
C PHE A 76 9.67 -5.24 1.22
N SER A 77 10.71 -5.86 0.65
CA SER A 77 10.57 -6.94 -0.34
C SER A 77 9.67 -8.11 0.12
N GLU A 78 9.66 -8.43 1.41
CA GLU A 78 8.76 -9.45 1.98
C GLU A 78 7.33 -8.92 2.21
N ALA A 79 7.15 -7.65 2.61
CA ALA A 79 5.82 -7.06 2.75
C ALA A 79 5.16 -6.80 1.39
N ALA A 80 5.96 -6.51 0.36
CA ALA A 80 5.52 -6.34 -1.02
C ALA A 80 4.83 -7.60 -1.56
N ARG A 81 5.09 -8.81 -1.02
CA ARG A 81 4.35 -10.03 -1.38
C ARG A 81 2.86 -9.96 -1.09
N GLY A 82 2.45 -9.07 -0.19
CA GLY A 82 1.03 -8.78 0.08
C GLY A 82 0.39 -7.78 -0.88
N MET A 83 1.16 -7.17 -1.79
CA MET A 83 0.65 -6.25 -2.81
C MET A 83 0.24 -6.98 -4.09
N PRO A 84 -0.78 -6.48 -4.80
CA PRO A 84 -1.06 -6.92 -6.16
C PRO A 84 0.17 -6.76 -7.08
N ASP A 85 0.43 -7.78 -7.89
CA ASP A 85 1.55 -7.83 -8.84
C ASP A 85 2.93 -7.59 -8.21
N ALA A 86 3.18 -8.17 -7.02
CA ALA A 86 4.46 -8.09 -6.32
C ALA A 86 5.65 -8.49 -7.21
N GLU A 87 5.46 -9.42 -8.13
CA GLU A 87 6.45 -9.85 -9.12
C GLU A 87 6.84 -8.75 -10.12
N ARG A 88 5.98 -7.74 -10.30
CA ARG A 88 6.20 -6.56 -11.14
C ARG A 88 6.72 -5.36 -10.33
N ALA A 89 7.19 -5.56 -9.09
CA ALA A 89 7.63 -4.49 -8.21
C ALA A 89 8.67 -3.56 -8.87
N GLY A 90 9.69 -4.13 -9.52
CA GLY A 90 10.71 -3.34 -10.23
C GLY A 90 10.12 -2.45 -11.32
N GLU A 91 9.26 -3.02 -12.19
CA GLU A 91 8.60 -2.25 -13.25
C GLU A 91 7.70 -1.13 -12.68
N ARG A 92 7.01 -1.38 -11.56
CA ARG A 92 6.15 -0.40 -10.89
C ARG A 92 6.97 0.75 -10.30
N VAL A 93 8.13 0.44 -9.72
CA VAL A 93 9.09 1.45 -9.23
C VAL A 93 9.59 2.31 -10.39
N ASP A 94 10.03 1.70 -11.49
CA ASP A 94 10.52 2.44 -12.67
C ASP A 94 9.45 3.38 -13.23
N GLN A 95 8.20 2.91 -13.31
CA GLN A 95 7.07 3.73 -13.74
C GLN A 95 6.78 4.90 -12.78
N ALA A 96 6.90 4.67 -11.47
CA ALA A 96 6.73 5.71 -10.47
C ALA A 96 7.81 6.79 -10.61
N ILE A 97 9.08 6.38 -10.71
CA ILE A 97 10.24 7.28 -10.91
C ILE A 97 10.02 8.12 -12.17
N ALA A 98 9.72 7.47 -13.31
CA ALA A 98 9.49 8.17 -14.57
C ALA A 98 8.39 9.23 -14.44
N ARG A 99 7.29 8.90 -13.76
CA ARG A 99 6.16 9.82 -13.58
C ARG A 99 6.46 10.96 -12.61
N VAL A 100 7.17 10.70 -11.51
CA VAL A 100 7.63 11.74 -10.58
C VAL A 100 8.56 12.73 -11.29
N LEU A 101 9.49 12.24 -12.11
CA LEU A 101 10.42 13.09 -12.87
C LEU A 101 9.71 14.02 -13.87
N THR A 102 8.54 13.63 -14.41
CA THR A 102 7.71 14.53 -15.23
C THR A 102 7.13 15.73 -14.47
N ARG A 103 7.30 15.77 -13.14
CA ARG A 103 6.79 16.81 -12.24
C ARG A 103 7.89 17.59 -11.55
N GLN A 104 9.14 17.33 -11.93
CA GLN A 104 10.28 18.10 -11.48
C GLN A 104 10.40 19.38 -12.30
N ALA A 105 10.42 20.53 -11.64
CA ALA A 105 10.69 21.83 -12.25
C ALA A 105 12.19 21.99 -12.54
N ALA A 106 12.55 22.98 -13.36
CA ALA A 106 13.95 23.29 -13.68
C ALA A 106 14.78 23.68 -12.44
N SER A 107 14.14 24.10 -11.35
CA SER A 107 14.75 24.36 -10.05
C SER A 107 15.17 23.09 -9.30
N GLY A 108 14.72 21.91 -9.75
CA GLY A 108 14.87 20.63 -9.06
C GLY A 108 13.72 20.30 -8.10
N ALA A 109 12.84 21.26 -7.79
CA ALA A 109 11.68 21.04 -6.95
C ALA A 109 10.60 20.20 -7.65
N PHE A 110 9.81 19.46 -6.88
CA PHE A 110 8.70 18.65 -7.38
C PHE A 110 7.37 19.33 -7.10
N GLY A 111 6.49 19.33 -8.09
CA GLY A 111 5.12 19.79 -7.93
C GLY A 111 4.14 18.69 -7.60
N LEU A 112 2.93 19.04 -7.15
CA LEU A 112 1.94 18.04 -6.73
C LEU A 112 1.33 17.28 -7.92
N TRP A 113 1.15 17.96 -9.06
CA TRP A 113 0.50 17.39 -10.25
C TRP A 113 1.30 17.59 -11.54
N SER A 114 2.08 18.66 -11.62
CA SER A 114 2.85 19.12 -12.77
C SER A 114 4.19 19.71 -12.30
N PRO A 115 5.12 20.08 -13.21
CA PRO A 115 6.32 20.82 -12.82
C PRO A 115 5.98 22.19 -12.20
N GLU A 116 6.21 22.32 -10.89
CA GLU A 116 6.08 23.55 -10.13
C GLU A 116 7.01 23.48 -8.91
N ASN A 117 7.24 24.62 -8.25
CA ASN A 117 7.96 24.63 -6.98
C ASN A 117 6.99 24.21 -5.87
N GLY A 118 6.92 22.91 -5.57
CA GLY A 118 6.19 22.40 -4.40
C GLY A 118 6.85 22.79 -3.09
N ASP A 119 6.17 22.47 -1.99
CA ASP A 119 6.67 22.77 -0.65
C ASP A 119 7.86 21.90 -0.23
N ASP A 120 8.56 22.36 0.81
CA ASP A 120 9.76 21.69 1.32
C ASP A 120 9.48 20.25 1.79
N TRP A 121 8.26 19.97 2.28
CA TRP A 121 7.88 18.65 2.73
C TRP A 121 7.79 17.67 1.56
N LEU A 122 7.10 18.05 0.48
CA LEU A 122 6.97 17.23 -0.72
C LEU A 122 8.33 16.99 -1.36
N ASN A 123 9.17 18.03 -1.44
CA ASN A 123 10.52 17.90 -1.98
C ASN A 123 11.37 16.90 -1.17
N ALA A 124 11.34 17.02 0.16
CA ALA A 124 12.04 16.07 1.03
C ALA A 124 11.49 14.65 0.91
N TYR A 125 10.17 14.50 0.91
CA TYR A 125 9.50 13.20 0.85
C TYR A 125 9.78 12.45 -0.46
N VAL A 126 9.75 13.15 -1.59
CA VAL A 126 10.06 12.56 -2.90
C VAL A 126 11.55 12.19 -3.01
N THR A 127 12.44 12.99 -2.42
CA THR A 127 13.89 12.77 -2.49
C THR A 127 14.37 11.65 -1.56
N ASP A 128 13.66 11.40 -0.45
CA ASP A 128 13.96 10.30 0.49
C ASP A 128 13.61 8.91 -0.07
N CYS A 129 12.71 8.86 -1.07
CA CYS A 129 12.20 7.63 -1.66
C CYS A 129 13.24 6.86 -2.48
#